data_AF-A0AB40CNX0-F1
#
_entry.id   AF-A0AB40CNX0-F1
#
_cell.length_a   1.000
_cell.length_b   1.000
_cell.length_c   1.000
_cell.angle_alpha   90.00
_cell.angle_beta   90.00
_cell.angle_gamma   90.00
#
_symmetry.space_group_name_H-M   'P 1'
#
loop_
_entity.id
_entity.type
_entity.pdbx_description
1 polymer ?
#
loop_
_entity_poly.entity_id
_entity_poly.type
_entity_poly.pdbx_seq_one_letter_code
_entity_poly.pdbx_strand_id
1 'polypeptide(L)'
;MEPHVFRELAALLESRSLLRSSRTVSVEEQLAIFMTVVGHAAPNRVACEQFQHSSETISRYFHMVLCAINSLANEMIQMPGGDEPAHPRVRNTPFMDALGAIDGTHVPVIVPKEIQERFRNRHGWISQNVMDVVSFDMHFQFLCAGWEGSAADMRVMQSCLDDRSFSIPEGKYYLVDAGYANTTGLLAPYRGERYHLAQFTSGRTQYRNMKDKFNHSHARLRNVVERAFGLLKRRFKILRVPAPFSVETQRDIVIACAVIHNYLCKHTICDPNLEQDQNRHVDEGSYPNVGRPHQSSDGGRGTSQSVRDSIARQLWLS
;
A
#
# COMPACT_ATOMS: atom_id res chain seq x y z
N MET A 1 -13.68 7.47 -11.01
CA MET A 1 -14.61 6.38 -10.65
C MET A 1 -15.70 6.38 -11.69
N GLU A 2 -16.04 5.22 -12.25
CA GLU A 2 -17.11 5.13 -13.23
C GLU A 2 -18.48 5.38 -12.58
N PRO A 3 -19.45 5.98 -13.29
CA PRO A 3 -20.74 6.34 -12.70
C PRO A 3 -21.52 5.17 -12.10
N HIS A 4 -21.40 3.96 -12.66
CA HIS A 4 -22.10 2.79 -12.15
C HIS A 4 -21.52 2.33 -10.81
N VAL A 5 -20.19 2.19 -10.71
CA VAL A 5 -19.47 1.84 -9.47
C VAL A 5 -19.74 2.86 -8.35
N PHE A 6 -19.84 4.15 -8.72
CA PHE A 6 -20.18 5.22 -7.78
C PHE A 6 -21.59 5.02 -7.17
N ARG A 7 -22.59 4.72 -8.00
CA ARG A 7 -23.97 4.48 -7.54
C ARG A 7 -24.06 3.22 -6.69
N GLU A 8 -23.33 2.16 -7.05
CA GLU A 8 -23.26 0.94 -6.23
C GLU A 8 -22.66 1.21 -4.85
N LEU A 9 -21.58 2.01 -4.77
CA LEU A 9 -21.00 2.39 -3.48
C LEU A 9 -21.97 3.23 -2.64
N ALA A 10 -22.66 4.20 -3.24
CA ALA A 10 -23.68 4.97 -2.55
C ALA A 10 -24.82 4.08 -2.03
N ALA A 11 -25.32 3.16 -2.85
CA ALA A 11 -26.35 2.20 -2.46
C ALA A 11 -25.87 1.23 -1.37
N LEU A 12 -24.61 0.82 -1.39
CA LEU A 12 -24.00 0.01 -0.32
C LEU A 12 -23.99 0.76 1.01
N LEU A 13 -23.59 2.02 1.01
CA LEU A 13 -23.54 2.86 2.22
C LEU A 13 -24.94 3.12 2.78
N GLU A 14 -25.94 3.33 1.92
CA GLU A 14 -27.32 3.55 2.34
C GLU A 14 -28.00 2.26 2.83
N SER A 15 -27.86 1.15 2.10
CA SER A 15 -28.46 -0.15 2.47
C SER A 15 -27.94 -0.68 3.81
N ARG A 16 -26.68 -0.38 4.16
CA ARG A 16 -26.09 -0.71 5.44
C ARG A 16 -26.35 0.32 6.54
N SER A 17 -27.18 1.33 6.27
CA SER A 17 -27.49 2.43 7.20
C SER A 17 -26.26 3.21 7.68
N LEU A 18 -25.16 3.18 6.93
CA LEU A 18 -23.94 3.94 7.25
C LEU A 18 -24.08 5.41 6.89
N LEU A 19 -24.82 5.70 5.82
CA LEU A 19 -25.24 7.04 5.43
C LEU A 19 -26.75 7.06 5.24
N ARG A 20 -27.33 8.25 5.41
CA ARG A 20 -28.75 8.50 5.14
C ARG A 20 -28.88 9.84 4.44
N SER A 21 -29.81 9.88 3.47
CA SER A 21 -30.18 11.14 2.84
C SER A 21 -30.77 12.10 3.88
N SER A 22 -30.30 13.34 3.83
CA SER A 22 -30.89 14.44 4.61
C SER A 22 -31.99 15.12 3.80
N ARG A 23 -32.64 16.16 4.37
CA ARG A 23 -33.61 16.97 3.63
C ARG A 23 -32.99 17.73 2.45
N THR A 24 -31.68 17.98 2.47
CA THR A 24 -31.01 18.89 1.53
C THR A 24 -29.85 18.27 0.76
N VAL A 25 -29.32 17.12 1.21
CA VAL A 25 -28.14 16.46 0.62
C VAL A 25 -28.37 14.95 0.62
N SER A 26 -28.38 14.35 -0.57
CA SER A 26 -28.55 12.90 -0.77
C SER A 26 -27.27 12.12 -0.42
N VAL A 27 -27.35 10.79 -0.28
CA VAL A 27 -26.15 9.95 -0.06
C VAL A 27 -25.14 10.09 -1.20
N GLU A 28 -25.61 10.15 -2.44
CA GLU A 28 -24.77 10.38 -3.61
C GLU A 28 -24.04 11.72 -3.54
N GLU A 29 -24.74 12.79 -3.15
CA GLU A 29 -24.11 14.10 -3.02
C GLU A 29 -23.10 14.14 -1.88
N GLN A 30 -23.41 13.51 -0.74
CA GLN A 30 -22.45 13.34 0.37
C GLN A 30 -21.17 12.64 -0.11
N LEU A 31 -21.33 11.52 -0.82
CA LEU A 31 -20.21 10.77 -1.38
C LEU A 31 -19.46 11.58 -2.44
N ALA A 32 -20.16 12.35 -3.28
CA ALA A 32 -19.54 13.21 -4.28
C ALA A 32 -18.68 14.33 -3.65
N ILE A 33 -19.14 14.93 -2.56
CA ILE A 33 -18.36 15.91 -1.77
C ILE A 33 -17.06 15.25 -1.29
N PHE A 34 -17.17 14.07 -0.66
CA PHE A 34 -16.00 13.34 -0.16
C PHE A 34 -15.02 13.01 -1.28
N MET A 35 -15.50 12.39 -2.37
CA MET A 35 -14.68 12.00 -3.52
C MET A 35 -14.01 13.20 -4.19
N THR A 36 -14.66 14.36 -4.22
CA THR A 36 -14.07 15.60 -4.75
C THR A 36 -12.89 16.04 -3.89
N VAL A 37 -13.04 16.05 -2.57
CA VAL A 37 -11.98 16.43 -1.63
C VAL A 37 -10.81 15.45 -1.71
N VAL A 38 -11.04 14.14 -1.61
CA VAL A 38 -9.93 13.16 -1.60
C VAL A 38 -9.30 12.92 -2.98
N GLY A 39 -10.12 12.90 -4.03
CA GLY A 39 -9.68 12.64 -5.40
C GLY A 39 -8.90 13.80 -6.01
N HIS A 40 -9.36 15.04 -5.77
CA HIS A 40 -8.74 16.24 -6.34
C HIS A 40 -7.88 17.03 -5.37
N ALA A 41 -7.79 16.61 -4.10
CA ALA A 41 -7.24 17.42 -3.02
C ALA A 41 -7.91 18.81 -2.95
N ALA A 42 -9.22 18.85 -3.21
CA ALA A 42 -9.96 20.10 -3.31
C ALA A 42 -10.03 20.78 -1.91
N PRO A 43 -9.61 22.04 -1.78
CA PRO A 43 -9.82 22.80 -0.56
C PRO A 43 -11.32 22.93 -0.24
N ASN A 44 -11.66 23.05 1.04
CA ASN A 44 -13.05 23.18 1.50
C ASN A 44 -13.83 24.26 0.72
N ARG A 45 -13.21 25.43 0.48
CA ARG A 45 -13.80 26.52 -0.31
C ARG A 45 -14.20 26.12 -1.73
N VAL A 46 -13.40 25.29 -2.40
CA VAL A 46 -13.70 24.81 -3.75
C VAL A 46 -14.91 23.86 -3.72
N ALA A 47 -14.98 22.99 -2.71
CA ALA A 47 -16.14 22.14 -2.52
C ALA A 47 -17.41 22.96 -2.16
N CYS A 48 -17.31 24.02 -1.35
CA CYS A 48 -18.44 24.91 -1.08
C CYS A 48 -19.00 25.53 -2.36
N GLU A 49 -18.12 26.04 -3.22
CA GLU A 49 -18.52 26.63 -4.50
C GLU A 49 -19.12 25.57 -5.45
N GLN A 50 -18.52 24.39 -5.52
CA GLN A 50 -18.98 23.35 -6.46
C GLN A 50 -20.36 22.78 -6.08
N PHE A 51 -20.60 22.56 -4.78
CA PHE A 51 -21.83 21.95 -4.29
C PHE A 51 -22.83 22.97 -3.72
N GLN A 52 -22.48 24.26 -3.73
CA GLN A 52 -23.33 25.37 -3.24
C GLN A 52 -23.81 25.17 -1.79
N HIS A 53 -22.92 24.66 -0.94
CA HIS A 53 -23.18 24.47 0.50
C HIS A 53 -22.19 25.26 1.36
N SER A 54 -22.57 25.50 2.62
CA SER A 54 -21.69 26.15 3.59
C SER A 54 -20.46 25.30 3.92
N SER A 55 -19.40 25.94 4.44
CA SER A 55 -18.18 25.25 4.89
C SER A 55 -18.44 24.21 5.98
N GLU A 56 -19.38 24.50 6.90
CA GLU A 56 -19.87 23.56 7.90
C GLU A 56 -20.44 22.31 7.25
N THR A 57 -21.30 22.48 6.24
CA THR A 57 -22.02 21.38 5.61
C THR A 57 -21.08 20.49 4.82
N ILE A 58 -20.14 21.07 4.08
CA ILE A 58 -19.05 20.34 3.41
C ILE A 58 -18.23 19.55 4.44
N SER A 59 -17.83 20.20 5.54
CA SER A 59 -17.01 19.55 6.58
C SER A 59 -17.75 18.40 7.26
N ARG A 60 -19.02 18.59 7.62
CA ARG A 60 -19.86 17.58 8.26
C ARG A 60 -20.00 16.34 7.38
N TYR A 61 -20.39 16.51 6.12
CA TYR A 61 -20.58 15.37 5.22
C TYR A 61 -19.26 14.70 4.83
N PHE A 62 -18.17 15.46 4.72
CA PHE A 62 -16.84 14.87 4.56
C PHE A 62 -16.52 13.90 5.71
N HIS A 63 -16.70 14.31 6.96
CA HIS A 63 -16.39 13.47 8.11
C HIS A 63 -17.38 12.30 8.27
N MET A 64 -18.67 12.51 7.98
CA MET A 64 -19.66 11.42 7.98
C MET A 64 -19.31 10.33 6.97
N VAL A 65 -18.98 10.72 5.74
CA VAL A 65 -18.57 9.76 4.69
C VAL A 65 -17.24 9.11 5.03
N LEU A 66 -16.27 9.85 5.58
CA LEU A 66 -14.99 9.30 6.04
C LEU A 66 -15.20 8.18 7.05
N CYS A 67 -16.04 8.41 8.06
CA CYS A 67 -16.38 7.42 9.07
C CYS A 67 -17.09 6.20 8.46
N ALA A 68 -18.07 6.45 7.59
CA ALA A 68 -18.82 5.39 6.91
C ALA A 68 -17.91 4.51 6.05
N ILE A 69 -17.00 5.09 5.26
CA ILE A 69 -16.05 4.33 4.44
C ILE A 69 -15.08 3.54 5.33
N ASN A 70 -14.54 4.13 6.40
CA ASN A 70 -13.63 3.43 7.29
C ASN A 70 -14.28 2.26 8.03
N SER A 71 -15.60 2.29 8.25
CA SER A 71 -16.32 1.14 8.81
C SER A 71 -16.29 -0.10 7.91
N LEU A 72 -16.04 0.07 6.60
CA LEU A 72 -15.90 -1.02 5.63
C LEU A 72 -14.48 -1.61 5.62
N ALA A 73 -13.51 -1.05 6.37
CA ALA A 73 -12.11 -1.46 6.30
C ALA A 73 -11.90 -2.95 6.59
N ASN A 74 -12.57 -3.50 7.62
CA ASN A 74 -12.46 -4.90 8.00
C ASN A 74 -12.96 -5.89 6.93
N GLU A 75 -13.80 -5.44 6.00
CA GLU A 75 -14.31 -6.25 4.89
C GLU A 75 -13.54 -6.03 3.59
N MET A 76 -13.02 -4.82 3.39
CA MET A 76 -12.35 -4.44 2.16
C MET A 76 -10.84 -4.69 2.20
N ILE A 77 -10.24 -4.70 3.39
CA ILE A 77 -8.79 -4.83 3.60
C ILE A 77 -8.59 -6.07 4.47
N GLN A 78 -8.44 -7.21 3.79
CA GLN A 78 -8.40 -8.51 4.42
C GLN A 78 -7.14 -9.27 4.03
N MET A 79 -6.56 -9.91 5.03
CA MET A 79 -5.48 -10.87 4.84
C MET A 79 -6.03 -12.16 4.23
N PRO A 80 -5.27 -12.83 3.35
CA PRO A 80 -5.68 -14.11 2.79
C PRO A 80 -5.72 -15.18 3.88
N GLY A 81 -6.64 -16.14 3.73
CA GLY A 81 -6.69 -17.34 4.57
C GLY A 81 -5.43 -18.20 4.38
N GLY A 82 -5.06 -18.97 5.42
CA GLY A 82 -3.86 -19.83 5.34
C GLY A 82 -3.94 -20.95 4.32
N ASP A 83 -5.15 -21.43 4.04
CA ASP A 83 -5.41 -22.51 3.08
C ASP A 83 -5.64 -22.00 1.65
N GLU A 84 -5.45 -20.70 1.40
CA GLU A 84 -5.64 -20.15 0.07
C GLU A 84 -4.61 -20.71 -0.93
N PRO A 85 -5.05 -21.08 -2.15
CA PRO A 85 -4.14 -21.56 -3.17
C PRO A 85 -3.15 -20.48 -3.59
N ALA A 86 -1.99 -20.92 -4.08
CA ALA A 86 -0.98 -20.02 -4.61
C ALA A 86 -1.57 -19.11 -5.70
N HIS A 87 -1.26 -17.81 -5.62
CA HIS A 87 -1.75 -16.82 -6.55
C HIS A 87 -1.31 -17.14 -8.00
N PRO A 88 -2.17 -16.99 -9.03
CA PRO A 88 -1.85 -17.37 -10.40
C PRO A 88 -0.52 -16.81 -10.94
N ARG A 89 -0.17 -15.58 -10.54
CA ARG A 89 1.09 -14.91 -10.89
C ARG A 89 2.36 -15.63 -10.42
N VAL A 90 2.31 -16.38 -9.31
CA VAL A 90 3.48 -17.06 -8.71
C VAL A 90 3.34 -18.57 -8.61
N ARG A 91 2.14 -19.12 -8.83
CA ARG A 91 1.81 -20.56 -8.67
C ARG A 91 2.77 -21.50 -9.37
N ASN A 92 3.23 -21.15 -10.57
CA ASN A 92 4.15 -21.96 -11.37
C ASN A 92 5.60 -21.47 -11.29
N THR A 93 5.96 -20.80 -10.20
CA THR A 93 7.30 -20.26 -9.97
C THR A 93 7.83 -20.77 -8.64
N PRO A 94 9.16 -20.71 -8.41
CA PRO A 94 9.73 -20.95 -7.10
C PRO A 94 9.16 -20.06 -5.97
N PHE A 95 8.44 -18.99 -6.29
CA PHE A 95 7.79 -18.10 -5.31
C PHE A 95 6.33 -18.49 -4.98
N MET A 96 5.90 -19.73 -5.20
CA MET A 96 4.51 -20.16 -5.07
C MET A 96 3.85 -19.88 -3.71
N ASP A 97 4.62 -19.77 -2.63
CA ASP A 97 4.12 -19.45 -1.29
C ASP A 97 4.16 -17.96 -0.92
N ALA A 98 4.54 -17.10 -1.88
CA ALA A 98 4.45 -15.66 -1.72
C ALA A 98 2.97 -15.21 -1.77
N LEU A 99 2.56 -14.40 -0.79
CA LEU A 99 1.21 -13.82 -0.73
C LEU A 99 1.13 -12.45 -1.43
N GLY A 100 2.26 -11.77 -1.53
CA GLY A 100 2.34 -10.41 -2.03
C GLY A 100 3.63 -9.72 -1.59
N ALA A 101 3.56 -8.42 -1.36
CA ALA A 101 4.69 -7.61 -0.93
C ALA A 101 4.31 -6.63 0.19
N ILE A 102 5.30 -6.29 1.01
CA ILE A 102 5.21 -5.28 2.07
C ILE A 102 6.23 -4.18 1.80
N ASP A 103 5.80 -2.94 1.98
CA ASP A 103 6.68 -1.79 1.95
C ASP A 103 6.09 -0.61 2.73
N GLY A 104 6.95 0.32 3.13
CA GLY A 104 6.56 1.59 3.71
C GLY A 104 6.35 2.67 2.63
N THR A 105 5.43 3.59 2.88
CA THR A 105 5.28 4.80 2.08
C THR A 105 5.05 6.02 2.96
N HIS A 106 5.62 7.15 2.55
CA HIS A 106 5.39 8.42 3.22
C HIS A 106 4.22 9.19 2.57
N VAL A 107 3.30 9.66 3.40
CA VAL A 107 2.20 10.57 3.03
C VAL A 107 2.43 11.91 3.75
N PRO A 108 2.39 13.06 3.03
CA PRO A 108 2.50 14.37 3.68
C PRO A 108 1.46 14.55 4.78
N VAL A 109 1.90 15.12 5.91
CA VAL A 109 1.03 15.35 7.07
C VAL A 109 1.28 16.74 7.65
N ILE A 110 0.23 17.39 8.10
CA ILE A 110 0.32 18.61 8.90
C ILE A 110 0.23 18.23 10.37
N VAL A 111 1.24 18.62 11.14
CA VAL A 111 1.32 18.39 12.59
C VAL A 111 1.73 19.68 13.32
N PRO A 112 1.36 19.84 14.60
CA PRO A 112 1.85 20.93 15.45
C PRO A 112 3.39 20.99 15.48
N LYS A 113 3.94 22.21 15.62
CA LYS A 113 5.39 22.46 15.53
C LYS A 113 6.18 21.62 16.53
N GLU A 114 5.59 21.35 17.69
CA GLU A 114 6.18 20.66 18.84
C GLU A 114 6.50 19.20 18.51
N ILE A 115 5.79 18.59 17.57
CA ILE A 115 5.98 17.17 17.19
C ILE A 115 6.56 16.99 15.79
N GLN A 116 6.82 18.07 15.04
CA GLN A 116 7.31 18.01 13.65
C GLN A 116 8.57 17.18 13.50
N GLU A 117 9.49 17.24 14.46
CA GLU A 117 10.76 16.50 14.36
C GLU A 117 10.55 14.99 14.29
N ARG A 118 9.57 14.46 15.04
CA ARG A 118 9.20 13.04 14.97
C ARG A 118 8.61 12.66 13.61
N PHE A 119 7.88 13.58 13.00
CA PHE A 119 7.26 13.37 11.68
C PHE A 119 8.19 13.70 10.51
N ARG A 120 9.42 14.13 10.75
CA ARG A 120 10.40 14.40 9.70
C ARG A 120 10.99 13.08 9.21
N ASN A 121 10.80 12.79 7.93
CA ASN A 121 11.40 11.60 7.32
C ASN A 121 12.86 11.80 6.91
N ARG A 122 13.48 10.73 6.43
CA ARG A 122 14.87 10.71 5.94
C ARG A 122 15.15 11.68 4.77
N HIS A 123 14.12 12.15 4.09
CA HIS A 123 14.20 13.13 3.00
C HIS A 123 13.96 14.57 3.48
N GLY A 124 13.81 14.79 4.79
CA GLY A 124 13.76 16.11 5.42
C GLY A 124 12.39 16.77 5.47
N TRP A 125 11.34 16.15 4.93
CA TRP A 125 9.97 16.70 4.94
C TRP A 125 9.04 15.99 5.93
N ILE A 126 7.96 16.66 6.32
CA ILE A 126 7.01 16.21 7.34
C ILE A 126 6.00 15.24 6.74
N SER A 127 5.97 14.02 7.27
CA SER A 127 5.17 12.92 6.74
C SER A 127 4.70 11.99 7.83
N GLN A 128 3.59 11.31 7.60
CA GLN A 128 3.28 10.07 8.29
C GLN A 128 3.85 8.90 7.48
N ASN A 129 4.43 7.91 8.18
CA ASN A 129 4.77 6.63 7.59
C ASN A 129 3.51 5.75 7.56
N VAL A 130 3.31 5.05 6.45
CA VAL A 130 2.23 4.08 6.23
C VAL A 130 2.89 2.80 5.75
N MET A 131 2.73 1.72 6.51
CA MET A 131 3.17 0.39 6.08
C MET A 131 1.98 -0.35 5.49
N ASP A 132 2.14 -0.91 4.30
CA ASP A 132 1.06 -1.62 3.63
C ASP A 132 1.50 -3.01 3.18
N VAL A 133 0.52 -3.92 3.17
CA VAL A 133 0.64 -5.28 2.67
C VAL A 133 -0.25 -5.37 1.45
N VAL A 134 0.32 -5.74 0.30
CA VAL A 134 -0.35 -5.68 -0.99
C VAL A 134 -0.26 -7.02 -1.70
N SER A 135 -1.40 -7.53 -2.18
CA SER A 135 -1.49 -8.75 -2.97
C SER A 135 -0.92 -8.57 -4.38
N PHE A 136 -0.71 -9.67 -5.11
CA PHE A 136 -0.26 -9.59 -6.50
C PHE A 136 -1.27 -8.94 -7.47
N ASP A 137 -2.54 -8.84 -7.07
CA ASP A 137 -3.61 -8.13 -7.78
C ASP A 137 -3.70 -6.63 -7.41
N MET A 138 -2.73 -6.10 -6.65
CA MET A 138 -2.71 -4.71 -6.17
C MET A 138 -3.87 -4.38 -5.21
N HIS A 139 -4.40 -5.37 -4.50
CA HIS A 139 -5.33 -5.16 -3.38
C HIS A 139 -4.54 -4.96 -2.07
N PHE A 140 -4.93 -3.97 -1.29
CA PHE A 140 -4.42 -3.78 0.06
C PHE A 140 -5.00 -4.86 0.99
N GLN A 141 -4.17 -5.66 1.62
CA GLN A 141 -4.57 -6.75 2.52
C GLN A 141 -4.47 -6.32 4.00
N PHE A 142 -3.59 -5.37 4.28
CA PHE A 142 -3.41 -4.74 5.58
C PHE A 142 -2.73 -3.39 5.40
N LEU A 143 -3.02 -2.42 6.27
CA LEU A 143 -2.26 -1.19 6.38
C LEU A 143 -2.13 -0.72 7.82
N CYS A 144 -1.00 -0.07 8.11
CA CYS A 144 -0.76 0.63 9.35
C CYS A 144 -0.38 2.08 9.05
N ALA A 145 -1.35 2.99 9.21
CA ALA A 145 -1.21 4.41 8.93
C ALA A 145 -1.00 5.24 10.21
N GLY A 146 -0.49 6.47 10.05
CA GLY A 146 -0.37 7.44 11.15
C GLY A 146 0.93 7.37 11.94
N TRP A 147 1.88 6.54 11.52
CA TRP A 147 3.19 6.48 12.18
C TRP A 147 4.01 7.74 11.92
N GLU A 148 4.88 8.05 12.87
CA GLU A 148 5.88 9.11 12.75
C GLU A 148 6.73 8.93 11.49
N GLY A 149 6.92 9.99 10.69
CA GLY A 149 7.74 9.93 9.47
C GLY A 149 9.22 9.56 9.70
N SER A 150 9.73 9.71 10.92
CA SER A 150 11.07 9.24 11.29
C SER A 150 11.13 7.74 11.63
N ALA A 151 9.98 7.09 11.83
CA ALA A 151 9.93 5.67 12.17
C ALA A 151 10.37 4.81 10.97
N ALA A 152 11.35 3.94 11.22
CA ALA A 152 11.76 2.95 10.24
C ALA A 152 10.66 1.91 9.98
N ASP A 153 10.54 1.43 8.75
CA ASP A 153 9.46 0.52 8.35
C ASP A 153 9.45 -0.78 9.17
N MET A 154 10.63 -1.30 9.51
CA MET A 154 10.76 -2.46 10.39
C MET A 154 10.15 -2.22 11.78
N ARG A 155 10.25 -0.99 12.32
CA ARG A 155 9.68 -0.64 13.63
C ARG A 155 8.16 -0.62 13.59
N VAL A 156 7.59 -0.05 12.52
CA VAL A 156 6.14 -0.06 12.26
C VAL A 156 5.65 -1.50 12.20
N MET A 157 6.34 -2.33 11.43
CA MET A 157 6.02 -3.74 11.28
C MET A 157 6.07 -4.51 12.60
N GLN A 158 7.13 -4.32 13.39
CA GLN A 158 7.30 -5.00 14.68
C GLN A 158 6.12 -4.70 15.61
N SER A 159 5.69 -3.44 15.65
CA SER A 159 4.53 -3.05 16.46
C SER A 159 3.25 -3.78 16.03
N CYS A 160 3.01 -3.96 14.73
CA CYS A 160 1.84 -4.68 14.21
C CYS A 160 1.90 -6.20 14.47
N LEU A 161 3.11 -6.76 14.57
CA LEU A 161 3.29 -8.16 14.94
C LEU A 161 3.07 -8.35 16.44
N ASP A 162 3.59 -7.44 17.26
CA ASP A 162 3.52 -7.51 18.73
C ASP A 162 2.08 -7.34 19.24
N ASP A 163 1.29 -6.44 18.64
CA ASP A 163 -0.11 -6.23 18.98
C ASP A 163 -1.09 -7.23 18.33
N ARG A 164 -0.56 -8.17 17.52
CA ARG A 164 -1.30 -9.19 16.76
C ARG A 164 -2.34 -8.63 15.79
N SER A 165 -2.24 -7.36 15.39
CA SER A 165 -3.04 -6.79 14.31
C SER A 165 -2.65 -7.36 12.94
N PHE A 166 -1.41 -7.85 12.82
CA PHE A 166 -0.87 -8.47 11.62
C PHE A 166 -0.32 -9.86 11.92
N SER A 167 -0.72 -10.85 11.12
CA SER A 167 -0.20 -12.23 11.21
C SER A 167 -0.03 -12.82 9.82
N ILE A 168 0.99 -13.66 9.66
CA ILE A 168 1.33 -14.30 8.39
C ILE A 168 1.01 -15.79 8.54
N PRO A 169 0.21 -16.38 7.62
CA PRO A 169 -0.08 -17.80 7.67
C PRO A 169 1.17 -18.66 7.63
N GLU A 170 1.13 -19.80 8.32
CA GLU A 170 2.24 -20.75 8.36
C GLU A 170 2.58 -21.27 6.95
N GLY A 171 3.87 -21.41 6.65
CA GLY A 171 4.36 -21.82 5.33
C GLY A 171 4.27 -20.73 4.25
N LYS A 172 3.64 -19.59 4.51
CA LYS A 172 3.54 -18.46 3.58
C LYS A 172 4.49 -17.33 3.95
N TYR A 173 4.74 -16.43 2.99
CA TYR A 173 5.57 -15.25 3.23
C TYR A 173 5.20 -14.05 2.35
N TYR A 174 5.66 -12.87 2.76
CA TYR A 174 5.62 -11.64 1.97
C TYR A 174 7.02 -11.24 1.51
N LEU A 175 7.09 -10.68 0.30
CA LEU A 175 8.31 -10.09 -0.24
C LEU A 175 8.53 -8.71 0.40
N VAL A 176 9.70 -8.51 1.00
CA VAL A 176 10.05 -7.26 1.69
C VAL A 176 11.30 -6.63 1.09
N ASP A 177 11.47 -5.32 1.29
CA ASP A 177 12.68 -4.63 0.85
C ASP A 177 13.92 -5.01 1.69
N ALA A 178 15.09 -4.46 1.35
CA ALA A 178 16.33 -4.79 2.05
C ALA A 178 16.45 -4.16 3.47
N GLY A 179 15.61 -3.17 3.78
CA GLY A 179 15.47 -2.53 5.08
C GLY A 179 14.86 -3.44 6.14
N TYR A 180 14.06 -4.43 5.73
CA TYR A 180 13.51 -5.46 6.61
C TYR A 180 14.51 -6.58 6.92
N ALA A 181 14.26 -7.27 8.03
CA ALA A 181 14.98 -8.48 8.40
C ALA A 181 14.44 -9.70 7.60
N ASN A 182 15.34 -10.63 7.25
CA ASN A 182 14.93 -11.91 6.67
C ASN A 182 14.58 -12.90 7.80
N THR A 183 13.30 -12.96 8.16
CA THR A 183 12.76 -13.78 9.27
C THR A 183 11.55 -14.57 8.80
N THR A 184 11.11 -15.59 9.54
CA THR A 184 9.89 -16.35 9.21
C THR A 184 8.74 -15.43 8.78
N GLY A 185 8.11 -15.76 7.64
CA GLY A 185 7.04 -14.95 7.04
C GLY A 185 7.51 -13.76 6.18
N LEU A 186 8.79 -13.37 6.25
CA LEU A 186 9.36 -12.30 5.44
C LEU A 186 10.54 -12.78 4.60
N LEU A 187 10.44 -12.54 3.30
CA LEU A 187 11.49 -12.90 2.35
C LEU A 187 12.18 -11.62 1.84
N ALA A 188 13.35 -11.33 2.40
CA ALA A 188 14.17 -10.17 2.01
C ALA A 188 15.23 -10.56 0.97
N PRO A 189 15.66 -9.63 0.10
CA PRO A 189 16.72 -9.90 -0.88
C PRO A 189 18.07 -10.20 -0.20
N TYR A 190 19.01 -10.81 -0.94
CA TYR A 190 20.39 -10.91 -0.50
C TYR A 190 21.01 -9.51 -0.44
N ARG A 191 21.53 -9.13 0.72
CA ARG A 191 22.25 -7.86 0.91
C ARG A 191 23.63 -7.93 0.26
N GLY A 192 24.10 -6.82 -0.31
CA GLY A 192 25.44 -6.71 -0.90
C GLY A 192 25.59 -7.28 -2.31
N GLU A 193 24.57 -7.95 -2.85
CA GLU A 193 24.55 -8.47 -4.22
C GLU A 193 23.76 -7.49 -5.11
N ARG A 194 24.49 -6.71 -5.93
CA ARG A 194 23.89 -5.75 -6.86
C ARG A 194 23.43 -6.46 -8.13
N TYR A 195 22.16 -6.29 -8.50
CA TYR A 195 21.76 -6.49 -9.88
C TYR A 195 21.99 -5.18 -10.64
N HIS A 196 22.64 -5.28 -11.80
CA HIS A 196 22.98 -4.11 -12.61
C HIS A 196 21.97 -3.99 -13.76
N LEU A 197 21.01 -3.06 -13.66
CA LEU A 197 20.03 -2.75 -14.73
C LEU A 197 20.68 -2.52 -16.09
N ALA A 198 21.86 -1.88 -16.11
CA ALA A 198 22.62 -1.62 -17.34
C ALA A 198 23.00 -2.88 -18.15
N GLN A 199 22.92 -4.07 -17.55
CA GLN A 199 23.17 -5.34 -18.24
C GLN A 199 21.91 -5.89 -18.94
N PHE A 200 20.71 -5.41 -18.61
CA PHE A 200 19.45 -5.89 -19.16
C PHE A 200 18.93 -5.04 -20.32
N THR A 201 19.37 -3.78 -20.45
CA THR A 201 19.04 -2.89 -21.58
C THR A 201 19.65 -3.38 -22.91
N SER A 202 20.70 -4.21 -22.86
CA SER A 202 21.47 -4.66 -24.03
C SER A 202 21.06 -6.03 -24.59
N GLY A 203 19.91 -6.58 -24.19
CA GLY A 203 19.37 -7.82 -24.72
C GLY A 203 20.11 -9.12 -24.33
N ARG A 204 21.11 -9.04 -23.44
CA ARG A 204 21.80 -10.21 -22.86
C ARG A 204 21.59 -10.24 -21.35
N THR A 205 20.54 -10.93 -20.91
CA THR A 205 20.26 -11.22 -19.51
C THR A 205 21.33 -12.17 -18.95
N GLN A 206 22.48 -11.64 -18.52
CA GLN A 206 23.51 -12.46 -17.88
C GLN A 206 23.56 -12.17 -16.38
N TYR A 207 23.01 -13.08 -15.60
CA TYR A 207 23.12 -13.04 -14.14
C TYR A 207 24.50 -13.49 -13.70
N ARG A 208 25.11 -12.79 -12.74
CA ARG A 208 26.45 -13.12 -12.24
C ARG A 208 26.48 -14.39 -11.41
N ASN A 209 25.44 -14.57 -10.61
CA ASN A 209 25.30 -15.70 -9.71
C ASN A 209 23.81 -15.93 -9.40
N MET A 210 23.55 -17.01 -8.67
CA MET A 210 22.21 -17.39 -8.22
C MET A 210 21.51 -16.30 -7.39
N LYS A 211 22.24 -15.57 -6.54
CA LYS A 211 21.68 -14.52 -5.68
C LYS A 211 21.25 -13.30 -6.49
N ASP A 212 21.97 -12.99 -7.55
CA ASP A 212 21.65 -11.94 -8.52
C ASP A 212 20.33 -12.26 -9.27
N LYS A 213 20.21 -13.49 -9.81
CA LYS A 213 18.96 -13.97 -10.45
C LYS A 213 17.78 -13.95 -9.46
N PHE A 214 18.02 -14.35 -8.21
CA PHE A 214 17.02 -14.26 -7.14
C PHE A 214 16.61 -12.81 -6.86
N ASN A 215 17.56 -11.90 -6.59
CA ASN A 215 17.29 -10.50 -6.25
C ASN A 215 16.51 -9.79 -7.36
N HIS A 216 16.85 -10.04 -8.63
CA HIS A 216 16.11 -9.51 -9.76
C HIS A 216 14.66 -10.04 -9.81
N SER A 217 14.47 -11.35 -9.65
CA SER A 217 13.12 -11.97 -9.66
C SER A 217 12.27 -11.50 -8.47
N HIS A 218 12.89 -11.42 -7.30
CA HIS A 218 12.30 -10.87 -6.08
C HIS A 218 11.87 -9.42 -6.28
N ALA A 219 12.74 -8.55 -6.80
CA ALA A 219 12.43 -7.14 -7.04
C ALA A 219 11.26 -6.97 -8.05
N ARG A 220 11.23 -7.76 -9.12
CA ARG A 220 10.13 -7.76 -10.11
C ARG A 220 8.78 -8.12 -9.49
N LEU A 221 8.75 -9.09 -8.57
CA LEU A 221 7.53 -9.47 -7.87
C LEU A 221 7.15 -8.43 -6.81
N ARG A 222 8.13 -7.96 -6.02
CA ARG A 222 7.93 -6.97 -4.96
C ARG A 222 7.39 -5.64 -5.47
N ASN A 223 7.77 -5.24 -6.69
CA ASN A 223 7.32 -3.99 -7.32
C ASN A 223 5.79 -3.79 -7.35
N VAL A 224 4.99 -4.85 -7.16
CA VAL A 224 3.53 -4.71 -6.98
C VAL A 224 3.11 -3.72 -5.89
N VAL A 225 3.83 -3.65 -4.76
CA VAL A 225 3.51 -2.73 -3.67
C VAL A 225 3.77 -1.27 -4.07
N GLU A 226 4.88 -1.01 -4.78
CA GLU A 226 5.22 0.30 -5.32
C GLU A 226 4.19 0.77 -6.36
N ARG A 227 3.75 -0.14 -7.23
CA ARG A 227 2.69 0.14 -8.22
C ARG A 227 1.35 0.42 -7.55
N ALA A 228 0.96 -0.38 -6.56
CA ALA A 228 -0.27 -0.15 -5.82
C ALA A 228 -0.27 1.23 -5.13
N PHE A 229 0.85 1.65 -4.55
CA PHE A 229 1.00 3.01 -4.02
C PHE A 229 0.95 4.10 -5.08
N GLY A 230 1.67 3.90 -6.18
CA GLY A 230 1.65 4.82 -7.31
C GLY A 230 0.24 5.04 -7.83
N LEU A 231 -0.55 3.96 -7.90
CA LEU A 231 -1.95 4.00 -8.27
C LEU A 231 -2.83 4.67 -7.22
N LEU A 232 -2.68 4.31 -5.94
CA LEU A 232 -3.43 4.89 -4.83
C LEU A 232 -3.27 6.42 -4.80
N LYS A 233 -2.02 6.91 -4.85
CA LYS A 233 -1.71 8.36 -4.87
C LYS A 233 -2.13 9.04 -6.18
N ARG A 234 -2.25 8.31 -7.29
CA ARG A 234 -2.79 8.83 -8.55
C ARG A 234 -4.31 9.02 -8.49
N ARG A 235 -5.02 8.03 -7.91
CA ARG A 235 -6.47 8.07 -7.67
C ARG A 235 -6.85 9.15 -6.66
N PHE A 236 -6.08 9.29 -5.58
CA PHE A 236 -6.37 10.19 -4.47
C PHE A 236 -5.27 11.23 -4.30
N LYS A 237 -5.42 12.38 -4.96
CA LYS A 237 -4.43 13.46 -4.92
C LYS A 237 -4.21 14.01 -3.51
N ILE A 238 -5.18 13.86 -2.60
CA ILE A 238 -5.04 14.29 -1.21
C ILE A 238 -3.84 13.63 -0.51
N LEU A 239 -3.46 12.42 -0.92
CA LEU A 239 -2.30 11.69 -0.36
C LEU A 239 -0.94 12.24 -0.85
N ARG A 240 -0.96 13.23 -1.74
CA ARG A 240 0.25 13.84 -2.33
C ARG A 240 0.50 15.24 -1.82
N VAL A 241 -0.41 15.81 -1.04
CA VAL A 241 -0.33 17.19 -0.54
C VAL A 241 -0.62 17.22 0.96
N PRO A 242 -0.02 18.15 1.71
CA PRO A 242 -0.41 18.36 3.10
C PRO A 242 -1.85 18.88 3.16
N ALA A 243 -2.74 18.12 3.82
CA ALA A 243 -4.15 18.50 3.97
C ALA A 243 -4.40 19.04 5.39
N PRO A 244 -5.10 20.18 5.58
CA PRO A 244 -5.29 20.83 6.87
C PRO A 244 -6.38 20.14 7.71
N PHE A 245 -6.13 18.90 8.09
CA PHE A 245 -6.96 18.11 9.01
C PHE A 245 -6.17 17.76 10.28
N SER A 246 -6.85 17.27 11.32
CA SER A 246 -6.16 16.71 12.48
C SER A 246 -5.32 15.49 12.08
N VAL A 247 -4.40 15.05 12.93
CA VAL A 247 -3.53 13.90 12.64
C VAL A 247 -4.36 12.62 12.48
N GLU A 248 -5.38 12.47 13.31
CA GLU A 248 -6.32 11.34 13.30
C GLU A 248 -7.12 11.32 11.99
N THR A 249 -7.68 12.47 11.58
CA THR A 249 -8.41 12.56 10.30
C THR A 249 -7.47 12.32 9.11
N GLN A 250 -6.22 12.80 9.15
CA GLN A 250 -5.25 12.52 8.08
C GLN A 250 -4.89 11.04 7.98
N ARG A 251 -4.79 10.32 9.12
CA ARG A 251 -4.62 8.85 9.14
C ARG A 251 -5.86 8.16 8.54
N ASP A 252 -7.04 8.57 8.98
CA ASP A 252 -8.31 7.98 8.58
C ASP A 252 -8.58 8.17 7.07
N ILE A 253 -8.12 9.28 6.48
CA ILE A 253 -8.17 9.51 5.03
C ILE A 253 -7.34 8.47 4.27
N VAL A 254 -6.15 8.09 4.78
CA VAL A 254 -5.32 7.05 4.15
C VAL A 254 -6.06 5.71 4.11
N ILE A 255 -6.69 5.32 5.23
CA ILE A 255 -7.49 4.09 5.33
C ILE A 255 -8.67 4.15 4.35
N ALA A 256 -9.42 5.25 4.33
CA ALA A 256 -10.56 5.39 3.43
C ALA A 256 -10.16 5.32 1.95
N CYS A 257 -9.01 5.90 1.59
CA CYS A 257 -8.47 5.80 0.23
C CYS A 257 -8.15 4.34 -0.13
N ALA A 258 -7.54 3.57 0.77
CA ALA A 258 -7.25 2.15 0.55
C ALA A 258 -8.54 1.31 0.42
N VAL A 259 -9.56 1.59 1.25
CA VAL A 259 -10.89 0.96 1.17
C VAL A 259 -11.53 1.20 -0.19
N ILE A 260 -11.59 2.47 -0.63
CA ILE A 260 -12.18 2.82 -1.92
C ILE A 260 -11.35 2.24 -3.06
N HIS A 261 -10.02 2.21 -2.94
CA HIS A 261 -9.15 1.58 -3.93
C HIS A 261 -9.49 0.10 -4.12
N ASN A 262 -9.60 -0.66 -3.04
CA ASN A 262 -9.97 -2.07 -3.10
C ASN A 262 -11.40 -2.27 -3.62
N TYR A 263 -12.33 -1.42 -3.21
CA TYR A 263 -13.69 -1.43 -3.74
C TYR A 263 -13.70 -1.28 -5.26
N LEU A 264 -12.95 -0.30 -5.78
CA LEU A 264 -12.79 -0.07 -7.22
C LEU A 264 -12.17 -1.30 -7.90
N CYS A 265 -11.10 -1.87 -7.36
CA CYS A 265 -10.45 -3.04 -7.98
C CYS A 265 -11.39 -4.27 -8.05
N LYS A 266 -12.34 -4.42 -7.11
CA LYS A 266 -13.36 -5.49 -7.16
C LYS A 266 -14.46 -5.26 -8.20
N HIS A 267 -14.82 -4.00 -8.48
CA HIS A 267 -16.00 -3.65 -9.28
C HIS A 267 -15.67 -3.11 -10.68
N THR A 268 -14.39 -2.92 -11.02
CA THR A 268 -13.98 -2.41 -12.33
C THR A 268 -13.28 -3.50 -13.14
N ILE A 269 -13.90 -3.96 -14.22
CA ILE A 269 -13.37 -5.04 -15.09
C ILE A 269 -12.12 -4.59 -15.85
N CYS A 270 -12.04 -3.29 -16.19
CA CYS A 270 -10.92 -2.65 -16.89
C CYS A 270 -10.63 -1.29 -16.25
N ASP A 271 -9.93 -1.23 -15.11
CA ASP A 271 -9.45 0.08 -14.64
C ASP A 271 -8.29 0.54 -15.56
N PRO A 272 -8.45 1.63 -16.33
CA PRO A 272 -7.41 2.10 -17.25
C PRO A 272 -6.10 2.42 -16.55
N ASN A 273 -6.14 2.76 -15.26
CA ASN A 273 -4.94 3.00 -14.47
C ASN A 273 -4.21 1.71 -14.09
N LEU A 274 -4.94 0.59 -13.91
CA LEU A 274 -4.32 -0.73 -13.71
C LEU A 274 -3.64 -1.20 -15.00
N GLU A 275 -4.26 -0.96 -16.17
CA GLU A 275 -3.69 -1.33 -17.48
C GLU A 275 -2.45 -0.49 -17.85
N GLN A 276 -2.49 0.83 -17.60
CA GLN A 276 -1.32 1.69 -17.83
C GLN A 276 -0.11 1.34 -16.95
N ASP A 277 -0.34 0.85 -15.72
CA ASP A 277 0.73 0.38 -14.82
C ASP A 277 1.19 -1.05 -15.15
N GLN A 278 0.38 -1.86 -15.84
CA GLN A 278 0.80 -3.16 -16.38
C GLN A 278 1.68 -3.00 -17.64
N ASN A 279 1.42 -1.98 -18.47
CA ASN A 279 2.14 -1.70 -19.71
C ASN A 279 3.42 -0.87 -19.54
N ARG A 280 3.72 -0.38 -18.33
CA ARG A 280 5.06 0.13 -18.01
C ARG A 280 6.00 -1.06 -17.86
N HIS A 281 6.67 -1.42 -18.95
CA HIS A 281 7.81 -2.33 -18.92
C HIS A 281 8.82 -1.89 -17.85
N VAL A 282 9.46 -2.89 -17.23
CA VAL A 282 10.29 -2.89 -16.00
C VAL A 282 11.51 -1.94 -16.00
N ASP A 283 11.71 -1.13 -17.03
CA ASP A 283 12.87 -0.25 -17.15
C ASP A 283 12.54 1.18 -16.72
N GLU A 284 12.60 1.46 -15.43
CA GLU A 284 13.00 2.77 -14.84
C GLU A 284 12.73 2.79 -13.33
N GLY A 285 13.53 2.02 -12.58
CA GLY A 285 13.62 2.13 -11.13
C GLY A 285 15.07 2.26 -10.72
N SER A 286 15.47 3.41 -10.18
CA SER A 286 16.78 3.56 -9.56
C SER A 286 16.73 2.89 -8.19
N TYR A 287 17.10 1.61 -8.11
CA TYR A 287 16.96 0.84 -6.88
C TYR A 287 18.02 1.23 -5.83
N PRO A 288 17.64 1.39 -4.56
CA PRO A 288 18.52 1.95 -3.54
C PRO A 288 19.69 1.02 -3.19
N ASN A 289 20.80 1.67 -2.84
CA ASN A 289 22.06 1.07 -2.42
C ASN A 289 21.84 0.33 -1.09
N VAL A 290 21.89 -1.02 -1.10
CA VAL A 290 21.67 -1.83 0.11
C VAL A 290 22.85 -1.65 1.07
N GLY A 291 22.62 -0.94 2.18
CA GLY A 291 23.62 -0.61 3.20
C GLY A 291 24.17 -1.81 4.00
N ARG A 292 25.30 -1.57 4.68
CA ARG A 292 26.10 -2.54 5.45
C ARG A 292 25.40 -3.08 6.72
N PRO A 293 25.83 -4.24 7.25
CA PRO A 293 25.05 -5.00 8.22
C PRO A 293 25.04 -4.40 9.63
N HIS A 294 23.87 -4.44 10.28
CA HIS A 294 23.73 -4.41 11.73
C HIS A 294 23.16 -5.75 12.22
N GLN A 295 23.81 -6.32 13.24
CA GLN A 295 23.48 -7.61 13.83
C GLN A 295 22.33 -7.44 14.83
N SER A 296 21.36 -8.34 14.78
CA SER A 296 20.35 -8.56 15.81
C SER A 296 19.90 -10.03 15.78
N SER A 297 19.32 -10.52 16.86
CA SER A 297 19.30 -11.91 17.36
C SER A 297 18.34 -12.91 16.65
N ASP A 298 18.41 -14.19 17.08
CA ASP A 298 18.64 -15.37 16.21
C ASP A 298 17.54 -16.46 16.23
N GLY A 299 16.27 -16.13 16.50
CA GLY A 299 15.22 -17.15 16.71
C GLY A 299 14.47 -17.67 15.47
N GLY A 300 14.47 -16.92 14.36
CA GLY A 300 13.60 -17.22 13.19
C GLY A 300 14.27 -16.96 11.84
N ARG A 301 15.61 -16.86 11.81
CA ARG A 301 16.39 -16.58 10.60
C ARG A 301 16.60 -17.82 9.73
N GLY A 302 16.72 -19.00 10.34
CA GLY A 302 17.09 -20.23 9.63
C GLY A 302 16.06 -20.69 8.60
N THR A 303 14.76 -20.56 8.90
CA THR A 303 13.65 -20.95 8.03
C THR A 303 13.61 -20.11 6.75
N SER A 304 13.53 -18.77 6.87
CA SER A 304 13.49 -17.89 5.70
C SER A 304 14.79 -17.83 4.93
N GLN A 305 15.95 -18.09 5.55
CA GLN A 305 17.21 -18.25 4.81
C GLN A 305 17.18 -19.53 3.95
N SER A 306 16.72 -20.64 4.51
CA SER A 306 16.56 -21.90 3.77
C SER A 306 15.58 -21.76 2.60
N VAL A 307 14.42 -21.12 2.84
CA VAL A 307 13.44 -20.81 1.78
C VAL A 307 14.09 -19.98 0.68
N ARG A 308 14.76 -18.88 1.05
CA ARG A 308 15.45 -18.01 0.08
C ARG A 308 16.47 -18.76 -0.76
N ASP A 309 17.34 -19.54 -0.12
CA ASP A 309 18.40 -20.28 -0.80
C ASP A 309 17.83 -21.39 -1.70
N SER A 310 16.73 -22.04 -1.28
CA SER A 310 16.01 -23.03 -2.10
C SER A 310 15.44 -22.39 -3.37
N ILE A 311 14.74 -21.26 -3.23
CA ILE A 311 14.18 -20.49 -4.35
C ILE A 311 15.29 -20.07 -5.31
N ALA A 312 16.38 -19.54 -4.77
CA ALA A 312 17.51 -19.09 -5.58
C ALA A 312 18.09 -20.27 -6.39
N ARG A 313 18.27 -21.45 -5.79
CA ARG A 313 18.76 -22.65 -6.49
C ARG A 313 17.82 -23.10 -7.60
N GLN A 314 16.51 -23.16 -7.32
CA GLN A 314 15.52 -23.54 -8.33
C GLN A 314 15.53 -22.57 -9.51
N LEU A 315 15.57 -21.26 -9.25
CA LEU A 315 15.69 -20.25 -10.30
C LEU A 315 16.98 -20.40 -11.10
N TRP A 316 18.10 -20.77 -10.48
CA TRP A 316 19.37 -20.92 -11.19
C TRP A 316 19.38 -22.11 -12.16
N LEU A 317 18.67 -23.18 -11.81
CA LEU A 317 18.58 -24.40 -12.61
C LEU A 317 17.51 -24.35 -13.72
N SER A 318 16.60 -23.38 -13.68
CA SER A 318 15.54 -23.14 -14.68
C SER A 318 15.98 -22.25 -15.84
#